data_AF-H0TBA5-F1
#
_entry.id   AF-H0TBA5-F1
#
_cell.length_a   1.000
_cell.length_b   1.000
_cell.length_c   1.000
_cell.angle_alpha   90.00
_cell.angle_beta   90.00
_cell.angle_gamma   90.00
#
_symmetry.space_group_name_H-M   'P 1'
#
loop_
_entity.id
_entity.type
_entity.pdbx_description
1 polymer ?
#
loop_
_entity_poly.entity_id
_entity_poly.type
_entity_poly.pdbx_seq_one_letter_code
_entity_poly.pdbx_strand_id
1 'polypeptide(L)'
;MKAAEQRIQSKTEEMKAIESRISGAQAAKTEADNARFKSIVTMYEGMKPKDAAKVFDRLDMSVLIEIASQIAPRKMSDILGLMTPEAAERLTVELARRAGADKPEASAELPKIEGKIVPVKSN
;
A
#
# COMPACT_ATOMS: atom_id res chain seq x y z
N MET A 1 -4.54 51.22 -9.79
CA MET A 1 -5.27 49.98 -10.15
C MET A 1 -4.33 49.01 -10.90
N LYS A 2 -3.91 49.33 -12.13
CA LYS A 2 -3.09 48.46 -13.00
C LYS A 2 -1.78 47.90 -12.38
N ALA A 3 -1.03 48.73 -11.62
CA ALA A 3 0.23 48.29 -10.99
C ALA A 3 0.00 47.33 -9.80
N ALA A 4 -1.11 47.47 -9.07
CA ALA A 4 -1.46 46.57 -7.98
C ALA A 4 -1.93 45.22 -8.52
N GLU A 5 -2.74 45.23 -9.58
CA GLU A 5 -3.18 44.03 -10.31
C GLU A 5 -1.99 43.25 -10.89
N GLN A 6 -1.03 43.91 -11.54
CA GLN A 6 0.19 43.27 -12.05
C GLN A 6 1.03 42.66 -10.93
N ARG A 7 1.16 43.32 -9.78
CA ARG A 7 1.91 42.78 -8.64
C ARG A 7 1.26 41.55 -8.02
N ILE A 8 -0.08 41.50 -7.98
CA ILE A 8 -0.84 40.34 -7.53
C ILE A 8 -0.71 39.18 -8.52
N GLN A 9 -0.80 39.46 -9.82
CA GLN A 9 -0.62 38.47 -10.87
C GLN A 9 0.77 37.83 -10.81
N SER A 10 1.83 38.64 -10.71
CA SER A 10 3.20 38.16 -10.59
C SER A 10 3.43 37.29 -9.36
N LYS A 11 2.89 37.67 -8.19
CA LYS A 11 2.94 36.83 -6.98
C LYS A 11 2.19 35.50 -7.17
N THR A 12 1.07 35.51 -7.89
CA THR A 12 0.28 34.30 -8.16
C THR A 12 1.03 33.33 -9.07
N GLU A 13 1.70 33.86 -10.09
CA GLU A 13 2.55 33.07 -10.98
C GLU A 13 3.77 32.48 -10.25
N GLU A 14 4.39 33.26 -9.37
CA GLU A 14 5.49 32.81 -8.53
C GLU A 14 5.05 31.70 -7.55
N MET A 15 3.89 31.84 -6.92
CA MET A 15 3.31 30.81 -6.06
C MET A 15 3.03 29.51 -6.84
N LYS A 16 2.43 29.60 -8.03
CA LYS A 16 2.19 28.42 -8.90
C LYS A 16 3.50 27.74 -9.31
N ALA A 17 4.54 28.52 -9.61
CA ALA A 17 5.86 27.98 -9.94
C ALA A 17 6.49 27.26 -8.74
N ILE A 18 6.33 27.77 -7.52
CA ILE A 18 6.80 27.12 -6.30
C ILE A 18 6.02 25.82 -6.05
N GLU A 19 4.69 25.85 -6.13
CA GLU A 19 3.84 24.66 -5.97
C GLU A 19 4.19 23.55 -6.97
N SER A 20 4.42 23.92 -8.23
CA SER A 20 4.86 22.98 -9.26
C SER A 20 6.23 22.37 -8.94
N ARG A 21 7.20 23.17 -8.47
CA ARG A 21 8.53 22.67 -8.07
C ARG A 21 8.44 21.73 -6.87
N ILE A 22 7.62 22.06 -5.86
CA ILE A 22 7.41 21.20 -4.69
C ILE A 22 6.80 19.87 -5.13
N SER A 23 5.76 19.91 -5.95
CA SER A 23 5.10 18.71 -6.48
C SER A 23 6.08 17.84 -7.27
N GLY A 24 6.90 18.47 -8.14
CA GLY A 24 7.94 17.78 -8.90
C GLY A 24 9.02 17.16 -8.01
N ALA A 25 9.49 17.88 -6.99
CA ALA A 25 10.47 17.37 -6.04
C ALA A 25 9.93 16.19 -5.21
N GLN A 26 8.66 16.26 -4.81
CA GLN A 26 7.99 15.18 -4.08
C GLN A 26 7.84 13.92 -4.95
N ALA A 27 7.44 14.09 -6.21
CA ALA A 27 7.36 12.99 -7.17
C ALA A 27 8.73 12.32 -7.40
N ALA A 28 9.78 13.13 -7.62
CA ALA A 28 11.14 12.63 -7.82
C ALA A 28 11.66 11.88 -6.58
N LYS A 29 11.34 12.37 -5.37
CA LYS A 29 11.69 11.67 -4.12
C LYS A 29 10.98 10.30 -4.04
N THR A 30 9.68 10.25 -4.29
CA THR A 30 8.90 9.01 -4.29
C THR A 30 9.44 8.01 -5.31
N GLU A 31 9.80 8.47 -6.51
CA GLU A 31 10.40 7.62 -7.55
C GLU A 31 11.76 7.06 -7.12
N ALA A 32 12.61 7.89 -6.52
CA ALA A 32 13.91 7.45 -6.00
C ALA A 32 13.77 6.43 -4.87
N ASP A 33 12.82 6.62 -3.95
CA ASP A 33 12.57 5.69 -2.86
C ASP A 33 12.01 4.36 -3.38
N ASN A 34 11.08 4.40 -4.34
CA ASN A 34 10.58 3.21 -5.03
C ASN A 34 11.68 2.46 -5.78
N ALA A 35 12.58 3.17 -6.46
CA ALA A 35 13.71 2.57 -7.17
C ALA A 35 14.70 1.87 -6.22
N ARG A 36 15.01 2.52 -5.09
CA ARG A 36 15.85 1.93 -4.03
C ARG A 36 15.22 0.67 -3.46
N PHE A 37 13.92 0.73 -3.16
CA PHE A 37 13.22 -0.42 -2.60
C PHE A 37 13.13 -1.58 -3.61
N LYS A 38 12.83 -1.28 -4.87
CA LYS A 38 12.86 -2.27 -5.96
C LYS A 38 14.22 -2.96 -6.08
N SER A 39 15.32 -2.23 -5.91
CA SER A 39 16.66 -2.82 -5.90
C SER A 39 16.84 -3.86 -4.78
N ILE A 40 16.25 -3.64 -3.60
CA ILE A 40 16.29 -4.60 -2.49
C ILE A 40 15.53 -5.87 -2.86
N VAL A 41 14.32 -5.72 -3.39
CA VAL A 41 13.49 -6.84 -3.85
C VAL A 41 14.22 -7.67 -4.90
N THR A 42 14.78 -7.01 -5.93
CA THR A 42 15.52 -7.69 -7.01
C THR A 42 16.73 -8.47 -6.50
N MET A 43 17.45 -7.98 -5.48
CA MET A 43 18.56 -8.72 -4.88
C MET A 43 18.09 -10.05 -4.26
N TYR A 44 16.95 -10.06 -3.58
CA TYR A 44 16.40 -11.29 -3.01
C TYR A 44 15.80 -12.21 -4.07
N GLU A 45 15.18 -11.69 -5.13
CA GLU A 45 14.64 -12.50 -6.24
C GLU A 45 15.74 -13.20 -7.07
N GLY A 46 16.90 -12.56 -7.17
CA GLY A 46 18.11 -13.10 -7.80
C GLY A 46 18.89 -14.09 -6.92
N MET A 47 18.59 -14.14 -5.61
CA MET A 47 19.23 -15.05 -4.67
C MET A 47 18.71 -16.48 -4.85
N LYS A 48 19.53 -17.47 -4.46
CA LYS A 48 19.05 -18.85 -4.36
C LYS A 48 17.91 -18.91 -3.33
N PRO A 49 16.78 -19.57 -3.64
CA PRO A 49 15.62 -19.61 -2.73
C PRO A 49 15.97 -20.07 -1.31
N LYS A 50 16.87 -21.06 -1.18
CA LYS A 50 17.34 -21.58 0.12
C LYS A 50 18.10 -20.53 0.94
N ASP A 51 18.87 -19.66 0.30
CA ASP A 51 19.65 -18.65 1.01
C ASP A 51 18.77 -17.45 1.37
N ALA A 52 17.84 -17.07 0.49
CA ALA A 52 16.83 -16.06 0.80
C ALA A 52 15.95 -16.49 1.98
N ALA A 53 15.51 -17.76 2.02
CA ALA A 53 14.72 -18.30 3.11
C ALA A 53 15.41 -18.15 4.48
N LYS A 54 16.71 -18.49 4.57
CA LYS A 54 17.49 -18.33 5.82
C LYS A 54 17.57 -16.88 6.29
N VAL A 55 17.60 -15.93 5.36
CA VAL A 55 17.59 -14.49 5.69
C VAL A 55 16.19 -14.09 6.17
N PHE A 56 15.16 -14.53 5.45
CA PHE A 56 13.76 -14.21 5.74
C PHE A 56 13.32 -14.76 7.10
N ASP A 57 13.78 -15.96 7.48
CA ASP A 57 13.55 -16.56 8.79
C ASP A 57 14.04 -15.71 9.98
N ARG A 58 14.99 -14.80 9.73
CA ARG A 58 15.63 -13.98 10.76
C ARG A 58 15.29 -12.49 10.65
N LEU A 59 14.55 -12.11 9.63
CA LEU A 59 14.22 -10.72 9.36
C LEU A 59 13.11 -10.25 10.29
N ASP A 60 13.12 -8.96 10.63
CA ASP A 60 12.00 -8.37 11.35
C ASP A 60 10.71 -8.52 10.52
N MET A 61 9.60 -8.87 11.19
CA MET A 61 8.35 -9.19 10.52
C MET A 61 7.83 -8.02 9.68
N SER A 62 7.98 -6.77 10.14
CA SER A 62 7.50 -5.60 9.40
C SER A 62 8.24 -5.44 8.07
N VAL A 63 9.56 -5.59 8.09
CA VAL A 63 10.43 -5.51 6.91
C VAL A 63 10.20 -6.70 5.98
N LEU A 64 10.03 -7.90 6.55
CA LEU A 64 9.74 -9.11 5.79
C LEU A 64 8.46 -8.98 4.99
N ILE A 65 7.38 -8.47 5.59
CA ILE A 65 6.11 -8.26 4.90
C ILE A 65 6.27 -7.26 3.74
N GLU A 66 6.95 -6.14 3.97
CA GLU A 66 7.17 -5.13 2.92
C GLU A 66 7.90 -5.71 1.72
N ILE A 67 8.99 -6.46 1.94
CA ILE A 67 9.76 -7.07 0.87
C ILE A 67 8.95 -8.20 0.20
N ALA A 68 8.38 -9.12 0.99
CA ALA A 68 7.65 -10.27 0.47
C ALA A 68 6.42 -9.86 -0.36
N SER A 69 5.75 -8.76 0.00
CA SER A 69 4.60 -8.23 -0.74
C SER A 69 4.94 -7.74 -2.15
N GLN A 70 6.21 -7.44 -2.42
CA GLN A 70 6.68 -6.94 -3.72
C GLN A 70 7.41 -8.00 -4.56
N ILE A 71 7.73 -9.15 -3.98
CA ILE A 71 8.35 -10.27 -4.71
C ILE A 71 7.34 -10.93 -5.65
N ALA A 72 7.78 -11.32 -6.83
CA ALA A 72 6.97 -12.08 -7.77
C ALA A 72 6.42 -13.37 -7.11
N PRO A 73 5.11 -13.66 -7.19
CA PRO A 73 4.47 -14.75 -6.42
C PRO A 73 5.15 -16.12 -6.57
N ARG A 74 5.63 -16.43 -7.78
CA ARG A 74 6.36 -17.67 -8.06
C ARG A 74 7.69 -17.76 -7.29
N LYS A 75 8.46 -16.67 -7.27
CA LYS A 75 9.73 -16.59 -6.52
C LYS A 75 9.48 -16.65 -5.01
N MET A 76 8.45 -15.95 -4.54
CA MET A 76 8.06 -16.00 -3.13
C MET A 76 7.67 -17.41 -2.72
N SER A 77 6.97 -18.16 -3.58
CA SER A 77 6.57 -19.55 -3.30
C SER A 77 7.80 -20.47 -3.12
N ASP A 78 8.81 -20.33 -3.99
CA ASP A 78 10.07 -21.08 -3.88
C ASP A 78 10.82 -20.75 -2.58
N ILE A 79 10.79 -19.49 -2.13
CA ILE A 79 11.42 -19.04 -0.88
C ILE A 79 10.62 -19.55 0.33
N LEU A 80 9.30 -19.34 0.34
CA LEU A 80 8.40 -19.70 1.42
C LEU A 80 8.44 -21.20 1.73
N GLY A 81 8.53 -22.04 0.70
CA GLY A 81 8.65 -23.49 0.85
C GLY A 81 9.98 -23.96 1.47
N LEU A 82 10.98 -23.08 1.59
CA LEU A 82 12.29 -23.37 2.18
C LEU A 82 12.53 -22.64 3.50
N MET A 83 11.60 -21.80 3.92
CA MET A 83 11.62 -21.14 5.24
C MET A 83 11.31 -22.15 6.35
N THR A 84 11.60 -21.77 7.59
CA THR A 84 11.09 -22.49 8.75
C THR A 84 9.55 -22.46 8.75
N PRO A 85 8.86 -23.55 9.15
CA PRO A 85 7.40 -23.59 9.18
C PRO A 85 6.80 -22.43 9.98
N GLU A 86 7.41 -22.11 11.12
CA GLU A 86 6.99 -21.05 12.03
C GLU A 86 7.07 -19.65 11.40
N ALA A 87 8.16 -19.34 10.68
CA ALA A 87 8.29 -18.05 10.00
C ALA A 87 7.34 -17.94 8.79
N ALA A 88 7.21 -19.03 8.01
CA ALA A 88 6.32 -19.08 6.86
C ALA A 88 4.85 -18.89 7.28
N GLU A 89 4.43 -19.53 8.37
CA GLU A 89 3.09 -19.38 8.95
C GLU A 89 2.83 -17.92 9.33
N ARG A 90 3.71 -17.32 10.12
CA ARG A 90 3.55 -15.92 10.57
C ARG A 90 3.47 -14.95 9.40
N LEU A 91 4.37 -15.09 8.42
CA LEU A 91 4.35 -14.24 7.23
C LEU A 91 3.02 -14.37 6.47
N THR A 92 2.52 -15.59 6.30
CA THR A 92 1.27 -15.85 5.59
C THR A 92 0.07 -15.24 6.32
N VAL A 93 0.01 -15.37 7.65
CA VAL A 93 -1.04 -14.77 8.48
C VAL A 93 -1.05 -13.25 8.34
N GLU A 94 0.12 -12.61 8.43
CA GLU A 94 0.21 -11.16 8.33
C GLU A 94 -0.12 -10.64 6.91
N LEU A 95 0.30 -11.35 5.86
CA LEU A 95 -0.08 -11.03 4.48
C LEU A 95 -1.60 -11.14 4.28
N ALA A 96 -2.22 -12.20 4.79
CA ALA A 96 -3.67 -12.39 4.72
C ALA A 96 -4.43 -11.32 5.51
N ARG A 97 -3.94 -10.95 6.69
CA ARG A 97 -4.51 -9.88 7.52
C ARG A 97 -4.50 -8.54 6.79
N ARG A 98 -3.39 -8.17 6.15
CA ARG A 98 -3.32 -6.93 5.35
C ARG A 98 -4.24 -6.96 4.13
N ALA A 99 -4.26 -8.08 3.40
CA ALA A 99 -5.18 -8.25 2.26
C ALA A 99 -6.66 -8.19 2.68
N GLY A 100 -6.98 -8.60 3.92
CA GLY A 100 -8.31 -8.48 4.50
C GLY A 100 -8.64 -7.06 5.00
N ALA A 101 -7.67 -6.33 5.54
CA ALA A 101 -7.84 -4.96 6.03
C ALA A 101 -8.10 -3.93 4.91
N ASP A 102 -7.64 -4.20 3.69
CA ASP A 102 -7.91 -3.38 2.51
C ASP A 102 -9.28 -3.64 1.87
N LYS A 103 -10.08 -4.58 2.40
CA LYS A 103 -11.50 -4.68 2.01
C LYS A 103 -12.27 -3.54 2.71
N PRO A 104 -12.81 -2.54 1.98
CA PRO A 104 -13.75 -1.62 2.59
C PRO A 104 -14.89 -2.47 3.15
N GLU A 105 -15.26 -2.25 4.41
CA GLU A 105 -16.38 -2.94 5.05
C GLU A 105 -17.69 -2.67 4.31
N ALA A 106 -17.95 -3.44 3.25
CA ALA A 106 -19.24 -3.52 2.58
C ALA A 106 -20.20 -4.37 3.43
N SER A 107 -20.35 -4.04 4.72
CA SER A 107 -21.20 -4.80 5.64
C SER A 107 -21.90 -3.96 6.72
N ALA A 108 -21.74 -2.63 6.74
CA ALA A 108 -22.41 -1.79 7.75
C ALA A 108 -23.66 -1.04 7.28
N GLU A 109 -24.05 -1.11 6.00
CA GLU A 109 -25.26 -0.42 5.50
C GLU A 109 -26.09 -1.32 4.55
N LEU A 110 -26.67 -2.39 5.10
CA LEU A 110 -27.90 -2.92 4.52
C LEU A 110 -29.07 -2.29 5.29
N PRO A 111 -29.93 -1.47 4.65
CA PRO A 111 -31.10 -0.94 5.32
C PRO A 111 -32.00 -2.12 5.70
N LYS A 112 -32.16 -2.35 7.00
CA LYS A 112 -33.16 -3.28 7.53
C LYS A 112 -34.52 -2.72 7.12
N ILE A 113 -35.16 -3.36 6.14
CA ILE A 113 -36.59 -3.15 5.88
C ILE A 113 -37.37 -3.60 7.11
N GLU A 114 -37.61 -2.68 8.05
CA GLU A 114 -38.60 -2.86 9.10
C GLU A 114 -39.95 -3.05 8.40
N GLY A 115 -40.43 -4.29 8.40
CA GLY A 115 -41.77 -4.65 7.96
C GLY A 115 -42.79 -3.93 8.83
N LYS A 116 -43.23 -2.74 8.41
CA LYS A 116 -44.49 -2.16 8.87
C LYS A 116 -45.62 -2.97 8.27
N ILE A 117 -46.04 -4.00 8.99
CA ILE A 117 -47.34 -4.63 8.78
C ILE A 117 -48.37 -3.58 9.22
N VAL A 118 -48.97 -2.89 8.25
CA VAL A 118 -50.08 -1.97 8.52
C VAL A 118 -51.31 -2.85 8.73
N PRO A 119 -51.97 -2.85 9.91
CA PRO A 119 -53.22 -3.58 10.06
C PRO A 119 -54.30 -2.86 9.24
N VAL A 120 -54.81 -3.56 8.23
CA VAL A 120 -56.00 -3.17 7.45
C VAL A 120 -57.20 -3.17 8.39
N LYS A 121 -57.87 -2.03 8.48
CA LYS A 121 -59.11 -1.84 9.24
C LYS A 121 -60.27 -2.44 8.43
N SER A 122 -60.92 -3.48 8.94
CA SER A 122 -62.19 -3.97 8.40
C SER A 122 -63.33 -3.03 8.78
N ASN A 123 -64.24 -2.80 7.81
CA ASN A 123 -65.54 -2.18 7.98
C ASN A 123 -66.47 -3.00 8.88
#